data_AF-A0AAE1XJM6-F1
#
_entry.id   AF-A0AAE1XJM6-F1
#
_cell.length_a   1.000
_cell.length_b   1.000
_cell.length_c   1.000
_cell.angle_alpha   90.00
_cell.angle_beta   90.00
_cell.angle_gamma   90.00
#
_symmetry.space_group_name_H-M   'P 1'
#
loop_
_entity.id
_entity.type
_entity.pdbx_description
1 polymer ?
#
loop_
_entity_poly.entity_id
_entity_poly.type
_entity_poly.pdbx_seq_one_letter_code
_entity_poly.pdbx_strand_id
1 'polypeptide(L)'
;MPSIVDGSVMIMGKAGSGVAMFSMGLFMGLQERVIACGVRLTIYGMVLRFVTGPLTVALGSLALGLRSNLLRIAIIQAALPQAIASFVFAQEYGLHATILSTA
;
A
#
# COMPACT_ATOMS: atom_id res chain seq x y z
N MET A 1 3.10 -19.14 -20.08
CA MET A 1 2.09 -19.83 -19.26
C MET A 1 0.90 -20.18 -20.14
N PRO A 2 0.21 -21.32 -19.96
CA PRO A 2 -1.02 -21.60 -20.68
C PRO A 2 -2.08 -20.54 -20.32
N SER A 3 -2.86 -20.09 -21.30
CA SER A 3 -3.83 -18.99 -21.17
C SER A 3 -4.86 -19.21 -20.06
N ILE A 4 -5.20 -20.47 -19.79
CA ILE A 4 -6.12 -20.86 -18.71
C ILE A 4 -5.54 -20.51 -17.33
N VAL A 5 -4.26 -20.80 -17.10
CA VAL A 5 -3.60 -20.52 -15.81
C VAL A 5 -3.47 -19.00 -15.60
N ASP A 6 -3.12 -18.27 -16.65
CA ASP A 6 -3.04 -16.80 -16.58
C ASP A 6 -4.42 -16.18 -16.28
N GLY A 7 -5.47 -16.67 -16.94
CA GLY A 7 -6.85 -16.28 -16.68
C GLY A 7 -7.29 -16.58 -15.23
N SER A 8 -6.99 -17.78 -14.72
CA SER A 8 -7.29 -18.16 -13.33
C SER A 8 -6.56 -17.28 -12.32
N VAL A 9 -5.26 -17.02 -12.52
CA VAL A 9 -4.47 -16.13 -11.65
C VAL A 9 -5.02 -14.72 -11.68
N MET A 10 -5.39 -14.20 -12.86
CA MET A 10 -5.96 -12.86 -12.96
C MET A 10 -7.34 -12.75 -12.29
N ILE A 11 -8.21 -13.75 -12.43
CA ILE A 11 -9.51 -13.79 -11.74
C ILE A 11 -9.31 -13.80 -10.23
N MET A 12 -8.43 -14.68 -9.74
CA MET A 12 -8.14 -14.82 -8.31
C MET A 12 -7.50 -13.55 -7.73
N GLY A 13 -6.58 -12.92 -8.46
CA GLY A 13 -5.96 -11.66 -8.04
C GLY A 13 -6.95 -10.48 -8.00
N LYS A 14 -7.82 -10.35 -9.00
CA LYS A 14 -8.88 -9.32 -9.01
C LYS A 14 -9.91 -9.54 -7.90
N ALA A 15 -10.37 -10.77 -7.71
CA ALA A 15 -11.29 -11.10 -6.63
C ALA A 15 -10.65 -10.86 -5.25
N GLY A 16 -9.43 -11.35 -5.03
CA GLY A 16 -8.71 -11.19 -3.77
C GLY A 16 -8.43 -9.73 -3.41
N SER A 17 -7.98 -8.92 -4.37
CA SER A 17 -7.78 -7.48 -4.14
C SER A 17 -9.09 -6.74 -3.83
N GLY A 18 -10.19 -7.06 -4.51
CA GLY A 18 -11.51 -6.48 -4.23
C GLY A 18 -12.02 -6.82 -2.83
N VAL A 19 -11.92 -8.08 -2.41
CA VAL A 19 -12.31 -8.52 -1.05
C VAL A 19 -11.43 -7.84 0.01
N ALA A 20 -10.12 -7.71 -0.24
CA ALA A 20 -9.22 -7.04 0.68
C ALA A 20 -9.55 -5.55 0.84
N MET A 21 -9.83 -4.84 -0.27
CA MET A 21 -10.28 -3.43 -0.23
C MET A 21 -11.59 -3.27 0.53
N PHE A 22 -12.56 -4.17 0.30
CA PHE A 22 -13.84 -4.14 1.00
C PHE A 22 -13.67 -4.37 2.51
N SER A 23 -12.86 -5.37 2.90
CA SER A 23 -12.57 -5.66 4.31
C SER A 23 -11.91 -4.48 5.02
N MET A 24 -10.94 -3.83 4.37
CA MET A 24 -10.30 -2.61 4.89
C MET A 24 -11.33 -1.49 5.09
N GLY A 25 -12.24 -1.27 4.13
CA GLY A 25 -13.30 -0.27 4.24
C GLY A 25 -14.30 -0.58 5.38
N LEU A 26 -14.68 -1.84 5.54
CA LEU A 26 -15.55 -2.29 6.63
C LEU A 26 -14.87 -2.09 7.98
N PHE A 27 -13.58 -2.40 8.10
CA PHE A 27 -12.81 -2.15 9.32
C PHE A 27 -12.74 -0.64 9.64
N MET A 28 -12.46 0.21 8.65
CA MET A 28 -12.46 1.67 8.83
C MET A 28 -13.82 2.20 9.29
N GLY A 29 -14.93 1.64 8.77
CA GLY A 29 -16.29 2.02 9.14
C GLY A 29 -16.72 1.55 10.53
N LEU A 30 -16.15 0.45 11.03
CA LEU A 30 -16.44 -0.08 12.37
C LEU A 30 -15.62 0.61 13.48
N GLN A 31 -14.58 1.38 13.16
CA GLN A 31 -13.83 2.13 14.17
C GLN A 31 -14.63 3.37 14.64
N GLU A 32 -14.67 3.62 15.96
CA GLU A 32 -15.34 4.81 16.53
C GLU A 32 -14.74 6.15 16.04
N ARG A 33 -13.51 6.12 15.51
CA ARG A 33 -12.82 7.28 14.92
C ARG A 33 -12.15 6.86 13.62
N VAL A 34 -12.43 7.61 12.55
CA VAL A 34 -11.76 7.45 11.23
C VAL A 34 -10.24 7.60 11.35
N ILE A 35 -9.76 8.34 12.36
CA ILE A 35 -8.33 8.48 12.67
C ILE A 35 -8.08 7.90 14.08
N ALA A 36 -8.05 6.57 14.18
CA ALA A 36 -7.90 5.87 15.44
C ALA A 36 -6.52 6.07 16.10
N CYS A 37 -5.46 6.33 15.31
CA CYS A 37 -4.11 6.53 15.84
C CYS A 37 -3.77 7.99 16.21
N GLY A 38 -4.71 8.92 16.03
CA GLY A 38 -4.49 10.35 16.28
C GLY A 38 -3.76 11.08 15.14
N VAL A 39 -4.19 12.32 14.88
CA VAL A 39 -3.83 13.14 13.71
C VAL A 39 -2.31 13.31 13.52
N ARG A 40 -1.54 13.38 14.61
CA ARG A 40 -0.08 13.54 14.55
C ARG A 40 0.60 12.34 13.90
N LEU A 41 0.28 11.12 14.34
CA LEU A 41 0.85 9.89 13.78
C LEU A 41 0.44 9.68 12.32
N THR A 42 -0.80 10.06 11.96
CA THR A 42 -1.29 10.00 10.58
C THR A 42 -0.52 10.94 9.66
N ILE A 43 -0.29 12.19 10.10
CA ILE A 43 0.49 13.17 9.33
C ILE A 43 1.93 12.68 9.17
N TYR A 44 2.56 12.17 10.23
CA TYR A 44 3.90 11.60 10.13
C TYR A 44 3.95 10.43 9.15
N GLY A 45 3.00 9.50 9.22
CA GLY A 45 2.88 8.37 8.29
C GLY A 45 2.72 8.81 6.84
N MET A 46 1.82 9.76 6.59
CA MET A 46 1.60 10.35 5.26
C MET A 46 2.85 11.04 4.70
N VAL A 47 3.56 11.82 5.52
CA VAL A 47 4.80 12.50 5.10
C VAL A 47 5.91 11.49 4.81
N LEU A 48 6.12 10.52 5.68
CA LEU A 48 7.09 9.45 5.43
C LEU A 48 6.73 8.72 4.13
N ARG A 49 5.46 8.36 3.95
CA ARG A 49 5.03 7.59 2.78
C ARG A 49 5.16 8.37 1.47
N PHE A 50 4.58 9.56 1.39
CA PHE A 50 4.48 10.32 0.13
C PHE A 50 5.69 11.20 -0.16
N VAL A 51 6.51 11.52 0.85
CA VAL A 51 7.72 12.33 0.65
C VAL A 51 8.97 11.47 0.73
N THR A 52 9.17 10.75 1.84
CA THR A 52 10.43 9.98 2.00
C THR A 52 10.49 8.74 1.13
N GLY A 53 9.36 8.07 0.87
CA GLY A 53 9.30 6.91 -0.04
C GLY A 53 9.74 7.26 -1.47
N PRO A 54 9.08 8.23 -2.14
CA PRO A 54 9.47 8.66 -3.48
C PRO A 54 10.87 9.26 -3.53
N LEU A 55 11.30 10.00 -2.51
CA LEU A 55 12.66 10.57 -2.47
C LEU A 55 13.75 9.50 -2.40
N THR A 56 13.60 8.52 -1.52
CA THR A 56 14.60 7.44 -1.39
C THR A 56 14.67 6.60 -2.67
N VAL A 57 13.54 6.32 -3.31
CA VAL A 57 13.50 5.61 -4.58
C VAL A 57 14.07 6.46 -5.72
N ALA A 58 13.81 7.77 -5.76
CA ALA A 58 14.42 8.66 -6.75
C ALA A 58 15.95 8.70 -6.62
N LEU A 59 16.46 8.86 -5.39
CA LEU A 59 17.90 8.87 -5.11
C LEU A 59 18.55 7.52 -5.44
N GLY A 60 17.93 6.41 -5.02
CA GLY A 60 18.42 5.06 -5.32
C GLY A 60 18.40 4.76 -6.82
N SER A 61 17.36 5.18 -7.52
CA SER A 61 17.25 5.00 -8.97
C SER A 61 18.30 5.81 -9.74
N LEU A 62 18.61 7.02 -9.27
CA LEU A 62 19.69 7.85 -9.80
C LEU A 62 21.06 7.18 -9.58
N ALA A 63 21.31 6.67 -8.37
CA ALA A 63 22.55 5.99 -8.02
C ALA A 63 22.78 4.71 -8.85
N LEU A 64 21.72 3.98 -9.16
CA LEU A 64 21.74 2.78 -10.01
C LEU A 64 21.75 3.10 -11.52
N GLY A 65 21.68 4.38 -11.91
CA GLY A 65 21.70 4.79 -13.32
C GLY A 65 20.44 4.47 -14.12
N LEU A 66 19.30 4.23 -13.46
CA LEU A 66 18.02 3.97 -14.14
C LEU A 66 17.59 5.21 -14.94
N ARG A 67 17.37 5.03 -16.25
CA ARG A 67 16.99 6.12 -17.16
C ARG A 67 15.51 6.08 -17.52
N SER A 68 15.00 7.29 -17.77
CA SER A 68 13.70 7.64 -18.37
C SER A 68 12.50 6.86 -17.82
N ASN A 69 12.10 5.78 -18.48
CA ASN A 69 10.83 5.11 -18.22
C ASN A 69 10.88 4.28 -16.93
N LEU A 70 11.99 3.61 -16.66
CA LEU A 70 12.15 2.79 -15.45
C LEU A 70 12.22 3.64 -14.19
N LEU A 71 12.90 4.80 -14.26
CA LEU A 71 12.93 5.79 -13.18
C LEU A 71 11.53 6.28 -12.85
N ARG A 72 10.75 6.63 -13.88
CA ARG A 72 9.37 7.11 -13.70
C ARG A 72 8.48 6.03 -13.08
N ILE A 73 8.55 4.79 -13.56
CA ILE A 73 7.76 3.68 -13.02
C ILE A 73 8.13 3.41 -11.56
N ALA A 74 9.42 3.39 -11.22
CA ALA A 74 9.89 3.18 -9.85
C ALA A 74 9.37 4.25 -8.89
N ILE A 75 9.45 5.53 -9.27
CA ILE A 75 8.95 6.65 -8.46
C ILE A 75 7.43 6.58 -8.30
N ILE A 76 6.68 6.29 -9.37
CA ILE A 76 5.22 6.16 -9.31
C ILE A 76 4.83 5.00 -8.38
N GLN A 77 5.51 3.86 -8.49
CA GLN A 77 5.24 2.70 -7.65
C GLN A 77 5.52 2.99 -6.18
N ALA A 78 6.57 3.77 -5.88
CA ALA A 78 6.89 4.21 -4.52
C ALA A 78 5.87 5.21 -3.95
N ALA A 79 5.19 5.98 -4.81
CA ALA A 79 4.17 6.95 -4.43
C ALA A 79 2.77 6.32 -4.26
N LEU A 80 2.58 5.04 -4.56
CA LEU A 80 1.29 4.39 -4.41
C LEU A 80 0.87 4.28 -2.93
N PRO A 81 -0.43 4.32 -2.63
CA PRO A 81 -0.96 4.11 -1.27
C PRO A 81 -0.63 2.71 -0.73
N GLN A 82 -0.79 2.55 0.59
CA GLN A 82 -0.31 1.37 1.33
C GLN A 82 -0.89 0.07 0.78
N ALA A 83 -0.03 -0.95 0.73
CA ALA A 83 -0.46 -2.27 0.32
C ALA A 83 -1.49 -2.78 1.33
N ILE A 84 -2.68 -3.12 0.83
CA ILE A 84 -3.77 -3.66 1.65
C ILE A 84 -3.34 -4.98 2.31
N ALA A 85 -2.43 -5.72 1.67
CA ALA A 85 -1.82 -6.91 2.25
C ALA A 85 -1.12 -6.60 3.60
N SER A 86 -0.45 -5.46 3.74
CA SER A 86 0.18 -5.07 5.00
C SER A 86 -0.85 -4.82 6.11
N PHE A 87 -2.03 -4.30 5.76
CA PHE A 87 -3.15 -4.17 6.69
C PHE A 87 -3.68 -5.53 7.13
N VAL A 88 -3.92 -6.44 6.18
CA VAL A 88 -4.39 -7.81 6.48
C VAL A 88 -3.39 -8.55 7.36
N PHE A 89 -2.09 -8.47 7.07
CA PHE A 89 -1.06 -9.05 7.93
C PHE A 89 -1.02 -8.41 9.32
N ALA A 90 -1.10 -7.08 9.42
CA ALA A 90 -1.14 -6.43 10.71
C ALA A 90 -2.37 -6.83 11.54
N GLN A 91 -3.51 -7.07 10.89
CA GLN A 91 -4.73 -7.57 11.51
C GLN A 91 -4.57 -9.02 11.98
N GLU A 92 -4.05 -9.91 11.14
CA GLU A 92 -3.82 -11.34 11.48
C GLU A 92 -2.81 -11.52 12.62
N TYR A 93 -1.75 -10.71 12.67
CA TYR A 93 -0.73 -10.78 13.71
C TYR A 93 -1.03 -9.94 14.97
N GLY A 94 -2.21 -9.31 15.05
CA GLY A 94 -2.58 -8.48 16.21
C GLY A 94 -1.67 -7.27 16.43
N LEU A 95 -0.98 -6.79 15.39
CA LEU A 95 -0.16 -5.58 15.40
C LEU A 95 -1.07 -4.33 15.32
N HIS A 96 -0.47 -3.13 15.36
CA HIS A 96 -1.18 -1.84 15.27
C HIS A 96 -1.82 -1.58 13.88
N ALA A 97 -2.80 -2.40 13.49
CA ALA A 97 -3.54 -2.30 12.23
C ALA A 97 -4.26 -0.94 12.07
N THR A 98 -4.58 -0.28 13.18
CA THR A 98 -5.14 1.08 13.22
C THR A 98 -4.19 2.16 12.70
N ILE A 99 -2.86 1.95 12.76
CA ILE A 99 -1.88 2.83 12.11
C ILE A 99 -1.94 2.64 10.58
N LEU A 100 -1.90 1.38 10.14
CA LEU A 100 -1.91 1.04 8.71
C LEU A 100 -3.24 1.34 8.02
N SER A 101 -4.34 1.35 8.76
CA SER A 101 -5.67 1.72 8.27
C SER A 101 -5.81 3.22 8.04
N THR A 102 -4.93 4.06 8.62
CA THR A 102 -5.07 5.52 8.61
C THR A 102 -3.94 6.24 7.90
N ALA A 103 -2.75 5.65 7.82
CA ALA A 103 -1.56 6.15 7.11
C ALA A 103 -1.43 5.54 5.70
#